data_AF-A8F7Y9-F1
#
_entry.id   AF-A8F7Y9-F1
#
_cell.length_a   1.000
_cell.length_b   1.000
_cell.length_c   1.000
_cell.angle_alpha   90.00
_cell.angle_beta   90.00
_cell.angle_gamma   90.00
#
_symmetry.space_group_name_H-M   'P 1'
#
loop_
_entity.id
_entity.type
_entity.pdbx_description
1 polymer ?
#
loop_
_entity_poly.entity_id
_entity_poly.type
_entity_poly.pdbx_seq_one_letter_code
_entity_poly.pdbx_strand_id
1 'polypeptide(L)'
;MKRFLLLVVALFVAVGVSAAGMFPDVPATHWAYPYVSHLKDKGIVIGYPDGTFKGNQNITRYEEAAMISRLIGLLETEIVAPHIADIMKVLDAVSLRLGSTVKKVDELEQKMNNLSTVPGELATAEAQLSELSKSVEMLKQTVNIHDKDVIKLYETVANLQKNYDAKFVEMSKADQSAASKLAALESAMGKLEEKIANVEKKLLALQPIKDVLKDLTTRVTAQGEKIASAEEKIGDLSATLDNAVATIGYVSIKLDRAQENLASATDRIAALEDKSKGIDENAQAIESLKAEFGDRLSQLEEKFGSFESNFDDFAAMHDEQINYVLDEIDSVNSQIDELREGLFAVKDDTGASIEELNGKIENVKSDLLAQIEELKKANSATTGLAIGAIIIAVAAMIVGAM
;
A
#
# COMPACT_ATOMS: atom_id res chain seq x y z
N MET A 1 -202.62 27.16 1.15
CA MET A 1 -203.06 26.15 2.15
C MET A 1 -201.99 25.74 3.17
N LYS A 2 -200.70 25.61 2.81
CA LYS A 2 -199.66 25.19 3.79
C LYS A 2 -199.12 26.32 4.70
N ARG A 3 -199.15 27.58 4.25
CA ARG A 3 -198.94 28.78 5.11
C ARG A 3 -200.12 29.00 6.09
N PHE A 4 -201.29 28.49 5.74
CA PHE A 4 -202.48 28.45 6.61
C PHE A 4 -202.37 27.29 7.61
N LEU A 5 -201.81 26.14 7.20
CA LEU A 5 -201.49 25.01 8.09
C LEU A 5 -200.36 25.34 9.10
N LEU A 6 -199.34 26.10 8.69
CA LEU A 6 -198.28 26.59 9.59
C LEU A 6 -198.78 27.67 10.55
N LEU A 7 -199.74 28.50 10.14
CA LEU A 7 -200.43 29.44 11.05
C LEU A 7 -201.39 28.70 11.99
N VAL A 8 -202.11 27.66 11.54
CA VAL A 8 -203.07 26.92 12.38
C VAL A 8 -202.37 25.97 13.36
N VAL A 9 -201.18 25.46 13.04
CA VAL A 9 -200.35 24.67 13.97
C VAL A 9 -199.53 25.58 14.89
N ALA A 10 -199.06 26.75 14.43
CA ALA A 10 -198.50 27.78 15.32
C ALA A 10 -199.57 28.44 16.22
N LEU A 11 -200.85 28.45 15.79
CA LEU A 11 -202.00 28.90 16.59
C LEU A 11 -202.51 27.81 17.54
N PHE A 12 -202.20 26.53 17.30
CA PHE A 12 -202.39 25.43 18.27
C PHE A 12 -201.23 25.32 19.28
N VAL A 13 -200.07 25.89 18.96
CA VAL A 13 -198.92 26.11 19.90
C VAL A 13 -199.14 27.35 20.78
N ALA A 14 -200.20 28.14 20.56
CA ALA A 14 -200.50 29.37 21.29
C ALA A 14 -201.70 29.29 22.25
N VAL A 15 -202.30 28.11 22.45
CA VAL A 15 -203.34 27.90 23.47
C VAL A 15 -202.74 27.10 24.63
N GLY A 16 -202.45 27.80 25.73
CA GLY A 16 -202.01 27.16 26.98
C GLY A 16 -200.59 27.48 27.43
N VAL A 17 -199.98 28.58 26.99
CA VAL A 17 -199.01 29.28 27.86
C VAL A 17 -199.86 29.98 28.93
N SER A 18 -200.39 29.19 29.88
CA SER A 18 -200.88 29.73 31.13
C SER A 18 -199.70 30.46 31.75
N ALA A 19 -199.93 31.74 32.01
CA ALA A 19 -198.96 32.68 32.53
C ALA A 19 -197.98 32.02 33.49
N ALA A 20 -196.69 32.33 33.32
CA ALA A 20 -195.61 32.12 34.28
C ALA A 20 -195.81 32.99 35.55
N GLY A 21 -197.04 33.00 36.07
CA GLY A 21 -197.40 33.47 37.39
C GLY A 21 -197.66 32.28 38.29
N MET A 22 -197.57 32.49 39.59
CA MET A 22 -198.03 31.49 40.56
C MET A 22 -199.50 31.12 40.27
N PHE A 23 -199.88 29.89 40.61
CA PHE A 23 -201.29 29.50 40.59
C PHE A 23 -202.14 30.55 41.35
N PRO A 24 -203.15 31.18 40.71
CA PRO A 24 -203.89 32.28 41.31
C PRO A 24 -204.58 31.93 42.64
N ASP A 25 -204.91 30.65 42.83
CA ASP A 25 -205.53 30.08 44.02
C ASP A 25 -204.52 29.69 45.12
N VAL A 26 -203.23 29.98 44.93
CA VAL A 26 -202.18 29.82 45.96
C VAL A 26 -201.50 31.18 46.18
N PRO A 27 -202.04 32.06 47.04
CA PRO A 27 -201.45 33.34 47.35
C PRO A 27 -200.07 33.20 48.01
N ALA A 28 -199.20 34.21 47.84
CA ALA A 28 -197.87 34.25 48.48
C ALA A 28 -197.90 34.14 50.02
N THR A 29 -199.01 34.52 50.65
CA THR A 29 -199.23 34.40 52.10
C THR A 29 -199.70 33.02 52.54
N HIS A 30 -200.02 32.12 51.62
CA HIS A 30 -200.48 30.77 51.93
C HIS A 30 -199.30 29.86 52.29
N TRP A 31 -199.43 29.06 53.34
CA TRP A 31 -198.35 28.18 53.84
C TRP A 31 -197.81 27.22 52.77
N ALA A 32 -198.66 26.79 51.84
CA ALA A 32 -198.28 25.87 50.75
C ALA A 32 -197.48 26.54 49.61
N TYR A 33 -197.48 27.87 49.53
CA TYR A 33 -196.83 28.60 48.44
C TYR A 33 -195.36 28.20 48.19
N PRO A 34 -194.44 28.18 49.17
CA PRO A 34 -193.04 27.85 48.92
C PRO A 34 -192.87 26.42 48.37
N TYR A 35 -193.68 25.47 48.84
CA TYR A 35 -193.62 24.08 48.39
C TYR A 35 -194.16 23.92 46.97
N VAL A 36 -195.34 24.49 46.71
CA VAL A 36 -195.97 24.41 45.39
C VAL A 36 -195.14 25.16 44.35
N SER A 37 -194.57 26.31 44.71
CA SER A 37 -193.66 27.08 43.85
C SER A 37 -192.44 26.25 43.52
N HIS A 38 -191.78 25.65 44.52
CA HIS A 38 -190.60 24.83 44.27
C HIS A 38 -190.89 23.62 43.37
N LEU A 39 -192.01 22.94 43.60
CA LEU A 39 -192.44 21.82 42.76
C LEU A 39 -192.85 22.27 41.35
N LYS A 40 -193.40 23.48 41.20
CA LYS A 40 -193.69 24.08 39.89
C LYS A 40 -192.42 24.46 39.14
N ASP A 41 -191.46 25.08 39.81
CA ASP A 41 -190.17 25.48 39.23
C ASP A 41 -189.37 24.25 38.77
N LYS A 42 -189.48 23.14 39.51
CA LYS A 42 -188.95 21.82 39.14
C LYS A 42 -189.81 21.08 38.10
N GLY A 43 -190.92 21.67 37.64
CA GLY A 43 -191.83 21.08 36.65
C GLY A 43 -192.61 19.86 37.14
N ILE A 44 -192.55 19.54 38.43
CA ILE A 44 -193.24 18.39 39.05
C ILE A 44 -194.75 18.67 39.08
N VAL A 45 -195.13 19.86 39.54
CA VAL A 45 -196.51 20.36 39.59
C VAL A 45 -196.73 21.38 38.47
N ILE A 46 -197.63 21.07 37.53
CA ILE A 46 -197.93 21.96 36.40
C ILE A 46 -199.28 22.69 36.53
N GLY A 47 -200.10 22.32 37.52
CA GLY A 47 -201.46 22.81 37.71
C GLY A 47 -202.45 22.23 36.71
N TYR A 48 -203.69 22.68 36.79
CA TYR A 48 -204.77 22.26 35.91
C TYR A 48 -204.83 23.14 34.63
N PRO A 49 -205.54 22.71 33.57
CA PRO A 49 -205.66 23.49 32.34
C PRO A 49 -206.26 24.90 32.52
N ASP A 50 -207.03 25.11 33.60
CA ASP A 50 -207.58 26.42 33.98
C ASP A 50 -206.55 27.33 34.68
N GLY A 51 -205.32 26.85 34.89
CA GLY A 51 -204.22 27.58 35.50
C GLY A 51 -204.22 27.58 37.04
N THR A 52 -205.10 26.80 37.69
CA THR A 52 -205.16 26.69 39.17
C THR A 52 -204.40 25.48 39.70
N PHE A 53 -204.08 25.48 41.00
CA PHE A 53 -203.47 24.33 41.70
C PHE A 53 -204.51 23.39 42.32
N LYS A 54 -205.65 23.92 42.75
CA LYS A 54 -206.75 23.24 43.45
C LYS A 54 -206.30 22.49 44.70
N GLY A 55 -205.49 23.12 45.55
CA GLY A 55 -204.85 22.47 46.71
C GLY A 55 -205.79 21.90 47.78
N ASN A 56 -207.06 22.31 47.82
CA ASN A 56 -208.07 21.75 48.72
C ASN A 56 -208.82 20.53 48.14
N GLN A 57 -208.51 20.12 46.90
CA GLN A 57 -209.09 18.93 46.29
C GLN A 57 -208.25 17.70 46.60
N ASN A 58 -208.92 16.56 46.75
CA ASN A 58 -208.23 15.28 46.83
C ASN A 58 -207.53 15.01 45.49
N ILE A 59 -206.24 14.72 45.56
CA ILE A 59 -205.47 14.32 44.39
C ILE A 59 -205.86 12.91 43.94
N THR A 60 -205.94 12.70 42.62
CA THR A 60 -206.14 11.35 42.06
C THR A 60 -204.82 10.57 42.01
N ARG A 61 -204.93 9.24 42.01
CA ARG A 61 -203.76 8.35 41.83
C ARG A 61 -203.01 8.64 40.52
N TYR A 62 -203.70 9.09 39.48
CA TYR A 62 -203.09 9.44 38.19
C TYR A 62 -202.24 10.72 38.28
N GLU A 63 -202.74 11.74 38.98
CA GLU A 63 -202.01 13.00 39.18
C GLU A 63 -200.79 12.80 40.07
N GLU A 64 -200.93 12.02 41.14
CA GLU A 64 -199.81 11.61 42.00
C GLU A 64 -198.74 10.87 41.17
N ALA A 65 -199.13 9.86 40.39
CA ALA A 65 -198.20 9.10 39.55
C ALA A 65 -197.48 9.99 38.52
N ALA A 66 -198.18 10.97 37.93
CA ALA A 66 -197.57 11.91 37.00
C ALA A 66 -196.52 12.81 37.69
N MET A 67 -196.80 13.28 38.91
CA MET A 67 -195.81 14.04 39.70
C MET A 67 -194.59 13.18 40.08
N ILE A 68 -194.81 11.93 40.53
CA ILE A 68 -193.73 10.99 40.87
C ILE A 68 -192.86 10.68 39.64
N SER A 69 -193.46 10.45 38.47
CA SER A 69 -192.71 10.17 37.24
C SER A 69 -191.80 11.33 36.85
N ARG A 70 -192.27 12.58 36.96
CA ARG A 70 -191.44 13.77 36.71
C ARG A 70 -190.35 13.92 37.76
N LEU A 71 -190.65 13.67 39.03
CA LEU A 71 -189.66 13.66 40.10
C LEU A 71 -188.56 12.63 39.83
N ILE A 72 -188.90 11.40 39.42
CA ILE A 72 -187.91 10.36 39.09
C ILE A 72 -187.02 10.80 37.92
N GLY A 73 -187.59 11.33 36.84
CA GLY A 73 -186.80 11.83 35.71
C GLY A 73 -185.85 12.97 36.11
N LEU A 74 -186.28 13.83 37.04
CA LEU A 74 -185.44 14.88 37.61
C LEU A 74 -184.34 14.30 38.52
N LEU A 75 -184.63 13.27 39.32
CA LEU A 75 -183.63 12.58 40.14
C LEU A 75 -182.59 11.84 39.27
N GLU A 76 -183.00 11.21 38.17
CA GLU A 76 -182.07 10.56 37.24
C GLU A 76 -181.12 11.58 36.59
N THR A 77 -181.63 12.74 36.22
CA THR A 77 -180.85 13.80 35.55
C THR A 77 -180.00 14.62 36.53
N GLU A 78 -180.55 15.03 37.67
CA GLU A 78 -179.84 15.86 38.66
C GLU A 78 -178.93 15.03 39.59
N ILE A 79 -179.22 13.75 39.84
CA ILE A 79 -178.45 12.90 40.76
C ILE A 79 -177.68 11.81 40.01
N VAL A 80 -178.34 10.94 39.25
CA VAL A 80 -177.70 9.73 38.73
C VAL A 80 -176.64 10.04 37.66
N ALA A 81 -176.97 10.88 36.67
CA ALA A 81 -176.07 11.24 35.59
C ALA A 81 -174.73 11.86 36.05
N PRO A 82 -174.70 12.87 36.96
CA PRO A 82 -173.44 13.41 37.47
C PRO A 82 -172.63 12.39 38.29
N HIS A 83 -173.29 11.50 39.06
CA HIS A 83 -172.57 10.44 39.78
C HIS A 83 -171.89 9.44 38.84
N ILE A 84 -172.53 9.06 37.72
CA ILE A 84 -171.89 8.22 36.69
C ILE A 84 -170.70 8.93 36.06
N ALA A 85 -170.83 10.23 35.76
CA ALA A 85 -169.72 11.02 35.20
C ALA A 85 -168.52 11.09 36.16
N ASP A 86 -168.77 11.25 37.46
CA ASP A 86 -167.70 11.27 38.46
C ASP A 86 -167.06 9.88 38.65
N ILE A 87 -167.85 8.80 38.61
CA ILE A 87 -167.31 7.42 38.59
C ILE A 87 -166.40 7.22 37.38
N MET A 88 -166.79 7.67 36.19
CA MET A 88 -165.98 7.53 34.99
C MET A 88 -164.67 8.33 35.07
N LYS A 89 -164.71 9.57 35.61
CA LYS A 89 -163.48 10.34 35.87
C LYS A 89 -162.54 9.62 36.83
N VAL A 90 -163.07 8.98 37.88
CA VAL A 90 -162.27 8.17 38.81
C VAL A 90 -161.67 6.96 38.09
N LEU A 91 -162.43 6.28 37.24
CA LEU A 91 -161.95 5.13 36.47
C LEU A 91 -160.82 5.49 35.50
N ASP A 92 -160.94 6.62 34.80
CA ASP A 92 -159.89 7.14 33.91
C ASP A 92 -158.63 7.49 34.71
N ALA A 93 -158.78 8.17 35.85
CA ALA A 93 -157.66 8.52 36.72
C ALA A 93 -156.96 7.27 37.28
N VAL A 94 -157.71 6.24 37.66
CA VAL A 94 -157.17 4.95 38.10
C VAL A 94 -156.43 4.25 36.98
N SER A 95 -156.99 4.19 35.77
CA SER A 95 -156.35 3.55 34.61
C SER A 95 -155.03 4.23 34.23
N LEU A 96 -154.99 5.56 34.28
CA LEU A 96 -153.78 6.34 33.99
C LEU A 96 -152.69 6.12 35.05
N ARG A 97 -153.06 6.12 36.34
CA ARG A 97 -152.15 5.79 37.45
C ARG A 97 -151.62 4.37 37.34
N LEU A 98 -152.47 3.41 36.99
CA LEU A 98 -152.08 2.02 36.80
C LEU A 98 -151.07 1.87 35.66
N GLY A 99 -151.34 2.48 34.50
CA GLY A 99 -150.41 2.49 33.37
C GLY A 99 -149.05 3.11 33.72
N SER A 100 -149.04 4.18 34.53
CA SER A 100 -147.78 4.78 35.01
C SER A 100 -147.03 3.88 35.99
N THR A 101 -147.75 3.11 36.81
CA THR A 101 -147.14 2.18 37.77
C THR A 101 -146.50 0.99 37.04
N VAL A 102 -147.18 0.43 36.02
CA VAL A 102 -146.62 -0.65 35.20
C VAL A 102 -145.31 -0.23 34.54
N LYS A 103 -145.24 0.98 33.95
CA LYS A 103 -144.00 1.50 33.36
C LYS A 103 -142.85 1.60 34.39
N LYS A 104 -143.14 2.03 35.61
CA LYS A 104 -142.12 2.07 36.69
C LYS A 104 -141.66 0.67 37.09
N VAL A 105 -142.54 -0.32 37.03
CA VAL A 105 -142.17 -1.72 37.28
C VAL A 105 -141.23 -2.23 36.17
N ASP A 106 -141.54 -1.96 34.90
CA ASP A 106 -140.65 -2.32 33.78
C ASP A 106 -139.25 -1.68 33.92
N GLU A 107 -139.20 -0.39 34.28
CA GLU A 107 -137.93 0.31 34.54
C GLU A 107 -137.14 -0.30 35.71
N LEU A 108 -137.83 -0.74 36.77
CA LEU A 108 -137.21 -1.40 37.91
C LEU A 108 -136.71 -2.80 37.55
N GLU A 109 -137.45 -3.57 36.76
CA GLU A 109 -137.00 -4.87 36.25
C GLU A 109 -135.75 -4.71 35.39
N GLN A 110 -135.70 -3.71 34.51
CA GLN A 110 -134.50 -3.44 33.72
C GLN A 110 -133.31 -3.05 34.60
N LYS A 111 -133.50 -2.18 35.60
CA LYS A 111 -132.44 -1.83 36.57
C LYS A 111 -131.97 -3.04 37.36
N MET A 112 -132.87 -3.94 37.75
CA MET A 112 -132.55 -5.18 38.46
C MET A 112 -131.75 -6.15 37.60
N ASN A 113 -132.11 -6.29 36.31
CA ASN A 113 -131.36 -7.08 35.35
C ASN A 113 -129.94 -6.54 35.18
N ASN A 114 -129.77 -5.22 35.07
CA ASN A 114 -128.43 -4.62 35.04
C ASN A 114 -127.66 -4.81 36.35
N LEU A 115 -128.34 -4.85 37.50
CA LEU A 115 -127.68 -5.11 38.79
C LEU A 115 -127.19 -6.56 38.91
N SER A 116 -127.81 -7.51 38.21
CA SER A 116 -127.43 -8.91 38.24
C SER A 116 -126.08 -9.23 37.56
N THR A 117 -125.54 -8.31 36.75
CA THR A 117 -124.21 -8.45 36.12
C THR A 117 -123.07 -7.97 37.04
N VAL A 118 -123.36 -7.12 38.02
CA VAL A 118 -122.37 -6.54 38.95
C VAL A 118 -121.53 -7.58 39.68
N PRO A 119 -122.08 -8.72 40.18
CA PRO A 119 -121.26 -9.76 40.81
C PRO A 119 -120.22 -10.39 39.86
N GLY A 120 -120.55 -10.53 38.58
CA GLY A 120 -119.62 -11.06 37.57
C GLY A 120 -118.51 -10.08 37.21
N GLU A 121 -118.84 -8.79 37.12
CA GLU A 121 -117.86 -7.71 36.94
C GLU A 121 -116.94 -7.59 38.16
N LEU A 122 -117.50 -7.70 39.38
CA LEU A 122 -116.74 -7.68 40.62
C LEU A 122 -115.78 -8.87 40.70
N ALA A 123 -116.25 -10.10 40.40
CA ALA A 123 -115.39 -11.28 40.38
C ALA A 123 -114.26 -11.15 39.34
N THR A 124 -114.53 -10.50 38.19
CA THR A 124 -113.51 -10.22 37.18
C THR A 124 -112.48 -9.22 37.68
N ALA A 125 -112.92 -8.14 38.34
CA ALA A 125 -112.02 -7.14 38.92
C ALA A 125 -111.18 -7.72 40.06
N GLU A 126 -111.75 -8.58 40.91
CA GLU A 126 -111.03 -9.30 41.96
C GLU A 126 -109.95 -10.24 41.37
N ALA A 127 -110.27 -10.95 40.29
CA ALA A 127 -109.31 -11.80 39.59
C ALA A 127 -108.15 -10.96 38.99
N GLN A 128 -108.46 -9.83 38.36
CA GLN A 128 -107.45 -8.90 37.83
C GLN A 128 -106.57 -8.32 38.95
N LEU A 129 -107.17 -7.95 40.09
CA LEU A 129 -106.43 -7.41 41.24
C LEU A 129 -105.49 -8.46 41.85
N SER A 130 -105.93 -9.72 41.92
CA SER A 130 -105.10 -10.84 42.36
C SER A 130 -103.89 -11.04 41.43
N GLU A 131 -104.11 -11.00 40.11
CA GLU A 131 -103.03 -11.16 39.14
C GLU A 131 -102.06 -9.98 39.12
N LEU A 132 -102.57 -8.76 39.29
CA LEU A 132 -101.75 -7.57 39.47
C LEU A 132 -100.88 -7.68 40.73
N SER A 133 -101.44 -8.19 41.82
CA SER A 133 -100.71 -8.39 43.08
C SER A 133 -99.55 -9.37 42.92
N LYS A 134 -99.76 -10.48 42.20
CA LYS A 134 -98.68 -11.42 41.88
C LYS A 134 -97.59 -10.77 41.03
N SER A 135 -97.98 -9.99 40.03
CA SER A 135 -97.06 -9.27 39.14
C SER A 135 -96.19 -8.28 39.92
N VAL A 136 -96.80 -7.53 40.86
CA VAL A 136 -96.08 -6.63 41.76
C VAL A 136 -95.08 -7.40 42.63
N GLU A 137 -95.44 -8.56 43.15
CA GLU A 137 -94.54 -9.35 43.99
C GLU A 137 -93.35 -9.94 43.19
N MET A 138 -93.59 -10.39 41.96
CA MET A 138 -92.51 -10.80 41.05
C MET A 138 -91.57 -9.63 40.75
N LEU A 139 -92.09 -8.43 40.50
CA LEU A 139 -91.28 -7.24 40.26
C LEU A 139 -90.40 -6.89 41.46
N LYS A 140 -90.91 -6.99 42.69
CA LYS A 140 -90.08 -6.78 43.90
C LYS A 140 -88.91 -7.76 43.98
N GLN A 141 -89.15 -9.03 43.65
CA GLN A 141 -88.09 -10.04 43.65
C GLN A 141 -87.02 -9.72 42.60
N THR A 142 -87.44 -9.32 41.39
CA THR A 142 -86.53 -8.89 40.32
C THR A 142 -85.70 -7.68 40.73
N VAL A 143 -86.31 -6.67 41.34
CA VAL A 143 -85.59 -5.49 41.86
C VAL A 143 -84.55 -5.89 42.90
N ASN A 144 -84.90 -6.75 43.85
CA ASN A 144 -83.97 -7.22 44.87
C ASN A 144 -82.80 -8.06 44.30
N ILE A 145 -83.01 -8.80 43.21
CA ILE A 145 -81.94 -9.49 42.49
C ILE A 145 -81.01 -8.47 41.83
N HIS A 146 -81.57 -7.50 41.10
CA HIS A 146 -80.79 -6.45 40.46
C HIS A 146 -79.98 -5.62 41.48
N ASP A 147 -80.53 -5.31 42.65
CA ASP A 147 -79.79 -4.62 43.72
C ASP A 147 -78.53 -5.41 44.15
N LYS A 148 -78.64 -6.73 44.29
CA LYS A 148 -77.50 -7.59 44.62
C LYS A 148 -76.45 -7.60 43.51
N ASP A 149 -76.87 -7.63 42.25
CA ASP A 149 -75.95 -7.61 41.12
C ASP A 149 -75.26 -6.24 40.98
N VAL A 150 -75.97 -5.15 41.24
CA VAL A 150 -75.39 -3.80 41.32
C VAL A 150 -74.33 -3.72 42.41
N ILE A 151 -74.57 -4.29 43.59
CA ILE A 151 -73.56 -4.34 44.67
C ILE A 151 -72.30 -5.11 44.23
N LYS A 152 -72.46 -6.29 43.63
CA LYS A 152 -71.32 -7.07 43.10
C LYS A 152 -70.54 -6.32 42.02
N LEU A 153 -71.24 -5.57 41.16
CA LEU A 153 -70.60 -4.72 40.15
C LEU A 153 -69.75 -3.64 40.82
N TYR A 154 -70.26 -2.96 41.85
CA TYR A 154 -69.46 -1.99 42.61
C TYR A 154 -68.22 -2.61 43.25
N GLU A 155 -68.34 -3.77 43.88
CA GLU A 155 -67.20 -4.49 44.46
C GLU A 155 -66.16 -4.89 43.39
N THR A 156 -66.62 -5.34 42.23
CA THR A 156 -65.75 -5.71 41.10
C THR A 156 -65.00 -4.49 40.59
N VAL A 157 -65.67 -3.35 40.41
CA VAL A 157 -65.06 -2.10 39.98
C VAL A 157 -64.02 -1.62 41.00
N ALA A 158 -64.32 -1.68 42.30
CA ALA A 158 -63.37 -1.32 43.35
C ALA A 158 -62.11 -2.19 43.34
N ASN A 159 -62.26 -3.50 43.14
CA ASN A 159 -61.14 -4.43 43.03
C ASN A 159 -60.31 -4.19 41.76
N LEU A 160 -60.95 -3.92 40.63
CA LEU A 160 -60.26 -3.56 39.38
C LEU A 160 -59.45 -2.27 39.54
N GLN A 161 -60.02 -1.25 40.18
CA GLN A 161 -59.31 0.00 40.46
C GLN A 161 -58.06 -0.24 41.31
N LYS A 162 -58.20 -1.01 42.40
CA LYS A 162 -57.07 -1.36 43.27
C LYS A 162 -55.96 -2.11 42.51
N ASN A 163 -56.34 -3.05 41.64
CA ASN A 163 -55.38 -3.80 40.83
C ASN A 163 -54.69 -2.90 39.79
N TYR A 164 -55.44 -1.98 39.17
CA TYR A 164 -54.89 -0.99 38.26
C TYR A 164 -53.87 -0.09 38.95
N ASP A 165 -54.20 0.46 40.12
CA ASP A 165 -53.31 1.33 40.90
C ASP A 165 -52.04 0.59 41.31
N ALA A 166 -52.17 -0.65 41.79
CA ALA A 166 -51.01 -1.49 42.12
C ALA A 166 -50.12 -1.74 40.89
N LYS A 167 -50.73 -2.06 39.74
CA LYS A 167 -49.98 -2.28 38.49
C LYS A 167 -49.31 -1.02 37.99
N PHE A 168 -49.94 0.14 38.13
CA PHE A 168 -49.37 1.43 37.78
C PHE A 168 -48.11 1.72 38.61
N VAL A 169 -48.15 1.47 39.92
CA VAL A 169 -46.98 1.63 40.80
C VAL A 169 -45.85 0.66 40.41
N GLU A 170 -46.15 -0.60 40.12
CA GLU A 170 -45.14 -1.55 39.62
C GLU A 170 -44.49 -1.06 38.32
N MET A 171 -45.30 -0.59 37.37
CA MET A 171 -44.82 -0.08 36.09
C MET A 171 -43.96 1.17 36.26
N SER A 172 -44.36 2.09 37.15
CA SER A 172 -43.57 3.28 37.47
C SER A 172 -42.21 2.94 38.09
N LYS A 173 -42.14 1.93 38.98
CA LYS A 173 -40.86 1.43 39.53
C LYS A 173 -39.99 0.80 38.45
N ALA A 174 -40.57 0.03 37.54
CA ALA A 174 -39.85 -0.56 36.42
C ALA A 174 -39.27 0.52 35.50
N ASP A 175 -40.03 1.58 35.24
CA ASP A 175 -39.60 2.73 34.43
C ASP A 175 -38.44 3.50 35.08
N GLN A 176 -38.53 3.78 36.38
CA GLN A 176 -37.41 4.38 37.15
C GLN A 176 -36.15 3.49 37.14
N SER A 177 -36.31 2.18 37.27
CA SER A 177 -35.20 1.23 37.19
C SER A 177 -34.55 1.25 35.80
N ALA A 178 -35.34 1.27 34.73
CA ALA A 178 -34.85 1.39 33.36
C ALA A 178 -34.08 2.71 33.15
N ALA A 179 -34.63 3.83 33.62
CA ALA A 179 -33.98 5.14 33.53
C ALA A 179 -32.62 5.17 34.26
N SER A 180 -32.53 4.59 35.46
CA SER A 180 -31.25 4.52 36.20
C SER A 180 -30.20 3.66 35.49
N LYS A 181 -30.60 2.55 34.86
CA LYS A 181 -29.71 1.70 34.05
C LYS A 181 -29.22 2.42 32.79
N LEU A 182 -30.10 3.19 32.13
CA LEU A 182 -29.74 3.98 30.97
C LEU A 182 -28.70 5.05 31.32
N ALA A 183 -28.91 5.80 32.41
CA ALA A 183 -27.94 6.80 32.87
C ALA A 183 -26.58 6.19 33.21
N ALA A 184 -26.55 4.99 33.79
CA ALA A 184 -25.31 4.26 34.07
C ALA A 184 -24.58 3.85 32.77
N LEU A 185 -25.32 3.40 31.75
CA LEU A 185 -24.77 3.07 30.43
C LEU A 185 -24.20 4.31 29.71
N GLU A 186 -24.91 5.44 29.75
CA GLU A 186 -24.45 6.70 29.17
C GLU A 186 -23.13 7.16 29.83
N SER A 187 -23.02 7.07 31.16
CA SER A 187 -21.78 7.38 31.87
C SER A 187 -20.63 6.43 31.50
N ALA A 188 -20.92 5.13 31.32
CA ALA A 188 -19.93 4.15 30.90
C ALA A 188 -19.43 4.40 29.46
N MET A 189 -20.34 4.78 28.55
CA MET A 189 -19.98 5.17 27.19
C MET A 189 -19.06 6.39 27.17
N GLY A 190 -19.38 7.46 27.93
CA GLY A 190 -18.51 8.63 28.00
C GLY A 190 -17.08 8.31 28.47
N LYS A 191 -16.93 7.40 29.45
CA LYS A 191 -15.62 6.92 29.90
C LYS A 191 -14.87 6.12 28.83
N LEU A 192 -15.58 5.38 27.99
CA LEU A 192 -14.99 4.64 26.86
C LEU A 192 -14.53 5.61 25.77
N GLU A 193 -15.32 6.62 25.45
CA GLU A 193 -14.97 7.67 24.48
C GLU A 193 -13.67 8.39 24.90
N GLU A 194 -13.55 8.75 26.18
CA GLU A 194 -12.31 9.36 26.71
C GLU A 194 -11.09 8.42 26.58
N LYS A 195 -11.27 7.13 26.89
CA LYS A 195 -10.21 6.13 26.72
C LYS A 195 -9.79 5.98 25.26
N ILE A 196 -10.76 5.95 24.33
CA ILE A 196 -10.52 5.87 22.89
C ILE A 196 -9.72 7.09 22.43
N ALA A 197 -10.14 8.30 22.79
CA ALA A 197 -9.43 9.53 22.45
C ALA A 197 -7.98 9.52 22.96
N ASN A 198 -7.73 8.98 24.16
CA ASN A 198 -6.38 8.86 24.70
C ASN A 198 -5.53 7.82 23.92
N VAL A 199 -6.13 6.71 23.49
CA VAL A 199 -5.45 5.71 22.64
C VAL A 199 -5.12 6.31 21.28
N GLU A 200 -6.04 7.04 20.66
CA GLU A 200 -5.80 7.74 19.39
C GLU A 200 -4.64 8.75 19.51
N LYS A 201 -4.59 9.52 20.60
CA LYS A 201 -3.47 10.43 20.89
C LYS A 201 -2.14 9.68 21.01
N LYS A 202 -2.12 8.54 21.71
CA LYS A 202 -0.92 7.69 21.81
C LYS A 202 -0.50 7.13 20.45
N LEU A 203 -1.46 6.74 19.62
CA LEU A 203 -1.21 6.23 18.27
C LEU A 203 -0.57 7.32 17.38
N LEU A 204 -1.10 8.55 17.43
CA LEU A 204 -0.52 9.70 16.73
C LEU A 204 0.91 9.99 17.20
N ALA A 205 1.19 9.84 18.49
CA ALA A 205 2.53 10.03 19.06
C ALA A 205 3.55 8.98 18.58
N LEU A 206 3.12 7.84 18.04
CA LEU A 206 4.02 6.82 17.45
C LEU A 206 4.45 7.17 16.02
N GLN A 207 3.80 8.13 15.36
CA GLN A 207 4.09 8.42 13.95
C GLN A 207 5.53 8.91 13.69
N PRO A 208 6.13 9.77 14.52
CA PRO A 208 7.54 10.13 14.38
C PRO A 208 8.48 8.93 14.46
N ILE A 209 8.17 7.91 15.28
CA ILE A 209 8.98 6.69 15.39
C ILE A 209 8.94 5.90 14.08
N LYS A 210 7.78 5.83 13.43
CA LYS A 210 7.63 5.18 12.11
C LYS A 210 8.48 5.88 11.05
N ASP A 211 8.51 7.21 11.07
CA ASP A 211 9.33 7.99 10.14
C ASP A 211 10.82 7.80 10.40
N VAL A 212 11.24 7.76 11.68
CA VAL A 212 12.62 7.43 12.07
C VAL A 212 13.01 6.03 11.61
N LEU A 213 12.13 5.03 11.78
CA LEU A 213 12.40 3.67 11.30
C LEU A 213 12.58 3.63 9.79
N LYS A 214 11.73 4.34 9.04
CA LYS A 214 11.86 4.45 7.58
C LYS A 214 13.20 5.08 7.17
N ASP A 215 13.57 6.20 7.80
CA ASP A 215 14.86 6.86 7.56
C ASP A 215 16.03 5.93 7.90
N LEU A 216 15.97 5.24 9.03
CA LEU A 216 16.98 4.29 9.44
C LEU A 216 17.12 3.14 8.44
N THR A 217 16.01 2.59 7.93
CA THR A 217 16.03 1.58 6.86
C THR A 217 16.75 2.11 5.63
N THR A 218 16.41 3.32 5.16
CA THR A 218 17.07 3.92 4.00
C THR A 218 18.58 4.10 4.23
N ARG A 219 18.99 4.57 5.42
CA ARG A 219 20.41 4.74 5.76
C ARG A 219 21.16 3.41 5.81
N VAL A 220 20.57 2.37 6.38
CA VAL A 220 21.16 1.03 6.45
C VAL A 220 21.33 0.45 5.04
N THR A 221 20.32 0.58 4.18
CA THR A 221 20.41 0.16 2.77
C THR A 221 21.54 0.89 2.05
N ALA A 222 21.64 2.21 2.19
CA ALA A 222 22.71 3.00 1.58
C ALA A 222 24.10 2.63 2.10
N GLN A 223 24.23 2.26 3.38
CA GLN A 223 25.49 1.74 3.91
C GLN A 223 25.83 0.36 3.34
N GLY A 224 24.83 -0.51 3.15
CA GLY A 224 25.01 -1.80 2.47
C GLY A 224 25.58 -1.65 1.06
N GLU A 225 25.08 -0.69 0.28
CA GLU A 225 25.62 -0.38 -1.06
C GLU A 225 27.07 0.12 -1.01
N LYS A 226 27.41 0.98 -0.03
CA LYS A 226 28.79 1.44 0.16
C LYS A 226 29.74 0.31 0.53
N ILE A 227 29.29 -0.62 1.37
CA ILE A 227 30.07 -1.81 1.75
C ILE A 227 30.32 -2.68 0.51
N ALA A 228 29.29 -2.95 -0.30
CA ALA A 228 29.44 -3.75 -1.52
C ALA A 228 30.47 -3.12 -2.49
N SER A 229 30.44 -1.79 -2.68
CA SER A 229 31.44 -1.09 -3.49
C SER A 229 32.85 -1.15 -2.89
N ALA A 230 32.97 -1.13 -1.56
CA ALA A 230 34.27 -1.28 -0.90
C ALA A 230 34.82 -2.71 -1.06
N GLU A 231 33.96 -3.73 -0.97
CA GLU A 231 34.32 -5.13 -1.20
C GLU A 231 34.81 -5.35 -2.64
N GLU A 232 34.14 -4.76 -3.63
CA GLU A 232 34.58 -4.78 -5.04
C GLU A 232 35.98 -4.16 -5.20
N LYS A 233 36.21 -2.96 -4.64
CA LYS A 233 37.52 -2.30 -4.68
C LYS A 233 38.62 -3.10 -3.98
N ILE A 234 38.31 -3.77 -2.88
CA ILE A 234 39.26 -4.65 -2.19
C ILE A 234 39.62 -5.84 -3.09
N GLY A 235 38.64 -6.40 -3.81
CA GLY A 235 38.86 -7.43 -4.82
C GLY A 235 39.83 -6.97 -5.92
N ASP A 236 39.60 -5.79 -6.49
CA ASP A 236 40.49 -5.20 -7.51
C ASP A 236 41.91 -4.95 -6.99
N LEU A 237 42.02 -4.46 -5.74
CA LEU A 237 43.32 -4.26 -5.09
C LEU A 237 44.06 -5.59 -4.89
N SER A 238 43.36 -6.64 -4.49
CA SER A 238 43.93 -7.98 -4.33
C SER A 238 44.47 -8.50 -5.66
N ALA A 239 43.70 -8.39 -6.74
CA ALA A 239 44.14 -8.80 -8.06
C ALA A 239 45.37 -8.00 -8.54
N THR A 240 45.41 -6.70 -8.22
CA THR A 240 46.57 -5.85 -8.50
C THR A 240 47.80 -6.30 -7.70
N LEU A 241 47.62 -6.63 -6.43
CA LEU A 241 48.69 -7.14 -5.56
C LEU A 241 49.24 -8.47 -6.07
N ASP A 242 48.37 -9.40 -6.48
CA ASP A 242 48.78 -10.70 -7.04
C ASP A 242 49.65 -10.51 -8.29
N ASN A 243 49.28 -9.59 -9.18
CA ASN A 243 50.08 -9.25 -10.36
C ASN A 243 51.44 -8.63 -10.00
N ALA A 244 51.48 -7.76 -8.98
CA ALA A 244 52.72 -7.17 -8.49
C ALA A 244 53.64 -8.24 -7.91
N VAL A 245 53.11 -9.17 -7.11
CA VAL A 245 53.86 -10.32 -6.56
C VAL A 245 54.41 -11.19 -7.70
N ALA A 246 53.61 -11.50 -8.72
CA ALA A 246 54.07 -12.26 -9.88
C ALA A 246 55.20 -11.53 -10.63
N THR A 247 55.08 -10.21 -10.79
CA THR A 247 56.11 -9.38 -11.44
C THR A 247 57.41 -9.37 -10.63
N ILE A 248 57.32 -9.22 -9.31
CA ILE A 248 58.48 -9.30 -8.41
C ILE A 248 59.13 -10.68 -8.52
N GLY A 249 58.35 -11.76 -8.55
CA GLY A 249 58.85 -13.12 -8.76
C GLY A 249 59.64 -13.25 -10.06
N TYR A 250 59.13 -12.71 -11.17
CA TYR A 250 59.84 -12.70 -12.45
C TYR A 250 61.14 -11.88 -12.43
N VAL A 251 61.13 -10.71 -11.79
CA VAL A 251 62.32 -9.87 -11.62
C VAL A 251 63.37 -10.57 -10.76
N SER A 252 62.95 -11.25 -9.68
CA SER A 252 63.84 -12.04 -8.82
C SER A 252 64.59 -13.11 -9.64
N ILE A 253 63.88 -13.88 -10.48
CA ILE A 253 64.51 -14.88 -11.36
C ILE A 253 65.53 -14.25 -12.33
N LYS A 254 65.22 -13.06 -12.88
CA LYS A 254 66.16 -12.33 -13.74
C LYS A 254 67.39 -11.86 -12.96
N LEU A 255 67.21 -11.40 -11.73
CA LEU A 255 68.30 -10.96 -10.87
C LEU A 255 69.22 -12.14 -10.52
N ASP A 256 68.66 -13.29 -10.17
CA ASP A 256 69.43 -14.51 -9.89
C ASP A 256 70.31 -14.90 -11.09
N ARG A 257 69.74 -14.90 -12.31
CA ARG A 257 70.52 -15.15 -13.55
C ARG A 257 71.59 -14.09 -13.80
N ALA A 258 71.30 -12.82 -13.52
CA ALA A 258 72.28 -11.75 -13.67
C ALA A 258 73.45 -11.92 -12.67
N GLN A 259 73.15 -12.34 -11.44
CA GLN A 259 74.16 -12.66 -10.43
C GLN A 259 75.01 -13.87 -10.83
N GLU A 260 74.40 -14.93 -11.38
CA GLU A 260 75.12 -16.10 -11.92
C GLU A 260 76.06 -15.70 -13.09
N ASN A 261 75.56 -14.90 -14.03
CA ASN A 261 76.38 -14.36 -15.12
C ASN A 261 77.53 -13.49 -14.61
N LEU A 262 77.30 -12.68 -13.58
CA LEU A 262 78.34 -11.86 -12.95
C LEU A 262 79.39 -12.73 -12.26
N ALA A 263 78.99 -13.78 -11.53
CA ALA A 263 79.92 -14.73 -10.93
C ALA A 263 80.81 -15.40 -12.00
N SER A 264 80.20 -15.86 -13.10
CA SER A 264 80.95 -16.41 -14.24
C SER A 264 81.91 -15.39 -14.87
N ALA A 265 81.50 -14.12 -14.98
CA ALA A 265 82.38 -13.06 -15.46
C ALA A 265 83.57 -12.82 -14.52
N THR A 266 83.35 -12.83 -13.20
CA THR A 266 84.40 -12.74 -12.18
C THR A 266 85.39 -13.89 -12.31
N ASP A 267 84.92 -15.14 -12.46
CA ASP A 267 85.80 -16.31 -12.66
C ASP A 267 86.64 -16.17 -13.94
N ARG A 268 86.05 -15.65 -15.02
CA ARG A 268 86.76 -15.38 -16.27
C ARG A 268 87.82 -14.28 -16.12
N ILE A 269 87.53 -13.23 -15.34
CA ILE A 269 88.49 -12.17 -15.03
C ILE A 269 89.67 -12.74 -14.24
N ALA A 270 89.41 -13.52 -13.18
CA ALA A 270 90.47 -14.17 -12.41
C ALA A 270 91.37 -15.06 -13.29
N ALA A 271 90.79 -15.84 -14.21
CA ALA A 271 91.55 -16.64 -15.17
C ALA A 271 92.38 -15.80 -16.15
N LEU A 272 91.90 -14.59 -16.51
CA LEU A 272 92.67 -13.65 -17.33
C LEU A 272 93.80 -12.98 -16.54
N GLU A 273 93.58 -12.67 -15.26
CA GLU A 273 94.61 -12.15 -14.37
C GLU A 273 95.75 -13.17 -14.19
N ASP A 274 95.43 -14.45 -13.98
CA ASP A 274 96.42 -15.53 -13.93
C ASP A 274 97.21 -15.65 -15.25
N LYS A 275 96.53 -15.53 -16.40
CA LYS A 275 97.21 -15.49 -17.70
C LYS A 275 98.10 -14.26 -17.85
N SER A 276 97.66 -13.10 -17.38
CA SER A 276 98.45 -11.86 -17.41
C SER A 276 99.72 -12.04 -16.57
N LYS A 277 99.60 -12.62 -15.38
CA LYS A 277 100.75 -12.92 -14.52
C LYS A 277 101.75 -13.85 -15.21
N GLY A 278 101.27 -14.90 -15.89
CA GLY A 278 102.13 -15.77 -16.68
C GLY A 278 102.84 -15.05 -17.85
N ILE A 279 102.18 -14.05 -18.45
CA ILE A 279 102.82 -13.18 -19.45
C ILE A 279 103.90 -12.31 -18.81
N ASP A 280 103.66 -11.74 -17.63
CA ASP A 280 104.67 -10.94 -16.89
C ASP A 280 105.89 -11.79 -16.51
N GLU A 281 105.67 -13.03 -16.06
CA GLU A 281 106.75 -14.00 -15.78
C GLU A 281 107.57 -14.30 -17.05
N ASN A 282 106.89 -14.52 -18.19
CA ASN A 282 107.56 -14.68 -19.48
C ASN A 282 108.34 -13.42 -19.90
N ALA A 283 107.79 -12.23 -19.68
CA ALA A 283 108.46 -10.96 -19.97
C ALA A 283 109.73 -10.78 -19.13
N GLN A 284 109.68 -11.13 -17.83
CA GLN A 284 110.86 -11.15 -16.96
C GLN A 284 111.91 -12.17 -17.42
N ALA A 285 111.47 -13.35 -17.87
CA ALA A 285 112.37 -14.36 -18.45
C ALA A 285 113.06 -13.85 -19.72
N ILE A 286 112.33 -13.14 -20.59
CA ILE A 286 112.89 -12.50 -21.79
C ILE A 286 113.92 -11.42 -21.41
N GLU A 287 113.64 -10.58 -20.41
CA GLU A 287 114.58 -9.54 -19.99
C GLU A 287 115.86 -10.15 -19.37
N SER A 288 115.72 -11.27 -18.65
CA SER A 288 116.86 -12.05 -18.14
C SER A 288 117.69 -12.66 -19.28
N LEU A 289 117.03 -13.26 -20.28
CA LEU A 289 117.68 -13.77 -21.50
C LEU A 289 118.39 -12.66 -22.27
N LYS A 290 117.77 -11.49 -22.40
CA LYS A 290 118.36 -10.32 -23.05
C LYS A 290 119.61 -9.83 -22.32
N ALA A 291 119.59 -9.81 -20.98
CA ALA A 291 120.77 -9.51 -20.18
C ALA A 291 121.90 -10.53 -20.42
N GLU A 292 121.57 -11.83 -20.42
CA GLU A 292 122.54 -12.91 -20.72
C GLU A 292 123.14 -12.77 -22.13
N PHE A 293 122.32 -12.45 -23.14
CA PHE A 293 122.82 -12.16 -24.49
C PHE A 293 123.70 -10.91 -24.52
N GLY A 294 123.36 -9.87 -23.76
CA GLY A 294 124.20 -8.68 -23.59
C GLY A 294 125.57 -9.02 -23.02
N ASP A 295 125.62 -9.79 -21.93
CA ASP A 295 126.87 -10.24 -21.30
C ASP A 295 127.71 -11.08 -22.27
N ARG A 296 127.09 -12.00 -23.02
CA ARG A 296 127.77 -12.80 -24.04
C ARG A 296 128.30 -11.94 -25.18
N LEU A 297 127.59 -10.89 -25.57
CA LEU A 297 128.02 -9.94 -26.59
C LEU A 297 129.23 -9.15 -26.11
N SER A 298 129.21 -8.62 -24.88
CA SER A 298 130.37 -7.92 -24.30
C SER A 298 131.60 -8.84 -24.18
N GLN A 299 131.43 -10.11 -23.80
CA GLN A 299 132.51 -11.09 -23.83
C GLN A 299 133.06 -11.35 -25.24
N LEU A 300 132.21 -11.28 -26.26
CA LEU A 300 132.61 -11.45 -27.66
C LEU A 300 133.36 -10.22 -28.17
N GLU A 301 132.90 -9.01 -27.81
CA GLU A 301 133.58 -7.74 -28.11
C GLU A 301 134.96 -7.69 -27.46
N GLU A 302 135.11 -8.11 -26.21
CA GLU A 302 136.41 -8.20 -25.52
C GLU A 302 137.35 -9.19 -26.23
N LYS A 303 136.84 -10.36 -26.64
CA LYS A 303 137.61 -11.32 -27.44
C LYS A 303 138.00 -10.78 -28.81
N PHE A 304 137.13 -10.00 -29.46
CA PHE A 304 137.43 -9.35 -30.73
C PHE A 304 138.49 -8.25 -30.56
N GLY A 305 138.40 -7.43 -29.52
CA GLY A 305 139.43 -6.43 -29.20
C GLY A 305 140.79 -7.08 -28.90
N SER A 306 140.81 -8.21 -28.19
CA SER A 306 142.04 -8.99 -28.00
C SER A 306 142.59 -9.57 -29.32
N PHE A 307 141.71 -9.98 -30.25
CA PHE A 307 142.12 -10.44 -31.57
C PHE A 307 142.70 -9.30 -32.43
N GLU A 308 142.09 -8.12 -32.40
CA GLU A 308 142.53 -6.93 -33.13
C GLU A 308 143.90 -6.45 -32.63
N SER A 309 144.12 -6.39 -31.32
CA SER A 309 145.44 -6.09 -30.73
C SER A 309 146.50 -7.11 -31.14
N ASN A 310 146.17 -8.41 -31.14
CA ASN A 310 147.10 -9.45 -31.58
C ASN A 310 147.42 -9.35 -33.08
N PHE A 311 146.47 -8.86 -33.90
CA PHE A 311 146.67 -8.65 -35.33
C PHE A 311 147.56 -7.43 -35.60
N ASP A 312 147.37 -6.34 -34.86
CA ASP A 312 148.21 -5.14 -34.95
C ASP A 312 149.67 -5.43 -34.55
N ASP A 313 149.89 -6.22 -33.48
CA ASP A 313 151.24 -6.67 -33.08
C ASP A 313 151.91 -7.53 -34.17
N PHE A 314 151.14 -8.41 -34.83
CA PHE A 314 151.62 -9.22 -35.95
C PHE A 314 152.01 -8.37 -37.16
N ALA A 315 151.22 -7.34 -37.49
CA ALA A 315 151.48 -6.43 -38.58
C ALA A 315 152.77 -5.61 -38.34
N ALA A 316 152.95 -5.07 -37.14
CA ALA A 316 154.13 -4.28 -36.77
C ALA A 316 155.44 -5.08 -36.86
N MET A 317 155.43 -6.36 -36.43
CA MET A 317 156.60 -7.23 -36.51
C MET A 317 157.04 -7.51 -37.95
N HIS A 318 156.09 -7.63 -38.88
CA HIS A 318 156.40 -7.94 -40.27
C HIS A 318 156.92 -6.73 -41.07
N ASP A 319 156.47 -5.51 -40.76
CA ASP A 319 156.98 -4.29 -41.40
C ASP A 319 158.46 -4.02 -41.07
N GLU A 320 158.90 -4.35 -39.84
CA GLU A 320 160.30 -4.21 -39.43
C GLU A 320 161.21 -5.26 -40.12
N GLN A 321 160.71 -6.50 -40.28
CA GLN A 321 161.45 -7.55 -40.98
C GLN A 321 161.58 -7.30 -42.49
N ILE A 322 160.55 -6.75 -43.14
CA ILE A 322 160.58 -6.47 -44.58
C ILE A 322 161.60 -5.38 -44.92
N ASN A 323 161.69 -4.33 -44.10
CA ASN A 323 162.64 -3.22 -44.36
C ASN A 323 164.10 -3.64 -44.17
N TYR A 324 164.41 -4.49 -43.19
CA TYR A 324 165.77 -5.04 -43.02
C TYR A 324 166.24 -5.87 -44.23
N VAL A 325 165.36 -6.70 -44.79
CA VAL A 325 165.69 -7.54 -45.95
C VAL A 325 165.89 -6.72 -47.22
N LEU A 326 165.16 -5.61 -47.39
CA LEU A 326 165.31 -4.73 -48.56
C LEU A 326 166.65 -3.99 -48.56
N ASP A 327 167.11 -3.49 -47.41
CA ASP A 327 168.43 -2.84 -47.28
C ASP A 327 169.59 -3.81 -47.58
N GLU A 328 169.45 -5.09 -47.19
CA GLU A 328 170.48 -6.11 -47.42
C GLU A 328 170.57 -6.52 -48.91
N ILE A 329 169.44 -6.50 -49.63
CA ILE A 329 169.39 -6.74 -51.08
C ILE A 329 170.09 -5.61 -51.87
N ASP A 330 169.93 -4.35 -51.46
CA ASP A 330 170.56 -3.21 -52.15
C ASP A 330 172.09 -3.20 -51.96
N SER A 331 172.58 -3.59 -50.79
CA SER A 331 174.02 -3.75 -50.51
C SER A 331 174.69 -4.82 -51.39
N VAL A 332 174.02 -5.97 -51.57
CA VAL A 332 174.53 -7.07 -52.40
C VAL A 332 174.58 -6.70 -53.88
N ASN A 333 173.58 -5.96 -54.38
CA ASN A 333 173.57 -5.53 -55.79
C ASN A 333 174.71 -4.56 -56.12
N SER A 334 175.09 -3.67 -55.20
CA SER A 334 176.24 -2.78 -55.38
C SER A 334 177.59 -3.53 -55.48
N GLN A 335 177.74 -4.65 -54.77
CA GLN A 335 178.97 -5.47 -54.82
C GLN A 335 179.10 -6.26 -56.14
N ILE A 336 177.98 -6.62 -56.77
CA ILE A 336 177.94 -7.38 -58.02
C ILE A 336 178.40 -6.51 -59.21
N ASP A 337 178.14 -5.20 -59.18
CA ASP A 337 178.50 -4.30 -60.28
C ASP A 337 180.00 -3.93 -60.29
N GLU A 338 180.66 -3.78 -59.14
CA GLU A 338 182.12 -3.57 -59.07
C GLU A 338 182.93 -4.80 -59.57
N LEU A 339 182.45 -6.01 -59.27
CA LEU A 339 183.08 -7.25 -59.75
C LEU A 339 182.96 -7.43 -61.27
N ARG A 340 181.92 -6.87 -61.90
CA ARG A 340 181.73 -6.92 -63.36
C ARG A 340 182.70 -6.01 -64.11
N GLU A 341 182.99 -4.81 -63.60
CA GLU A 341 183.95 -3.90 -64.24
C GLU A 341 185.40 -4.41 -64.13
N GLY A 342 185.78 -5.03 -63.01
CA GLY A 342 187.12 -5.61 -62.83
C GLY A 342 187.43 -6.79 -63.78
N LEU A 343 186.41 -7.58 -64.15
CA LEU A 343 186.59 -8.75 -65.02
C LEU A 343 186.78 -8.38 -66.51
N PHE A 344 186.29 -7.23 -66.94
CA PHE A 344 186.47 -6.76 -68.33
C PHE A 344 187.88 -6.20 -68.59
N ALA A 345 188.52 -5.57 -67.61
CA ALA A 345 189.89 -5.03 -67.75
C ALA A 345 190.98 -6.13 -67.92
N VAL A 346 190.82 -7.28 -67.25
CA VAL A 346 191.77 -8.41 -67.37
C VAL A 346 191.70 -9.09 -68.75
N LYS A 347 190.55 -9.02 -69.42
CA LYS A 347 190.34 -9.65 -70.73
C LYS A 347 191.09 -8.95 -71.86
N ASP A 348 191.20 -7.62 -71.83
CA ASP A 348 191.83 -6.85 -72.91
C ASP A 348 193.37 -6.84 -72.82
N ASP A 349 193.95 -6.82 -71.62
CA ASP A 349 195.41 -6.74 -71.44
C ASP A 349 196.14 -8.06 -71.77
N THR A 350 195.43 -9.19 -71.61
CA THR A 350 195.97 -10.53 -71.92
C THR A 350 195.99 -10.83 -73.43
N GLY A 351 195.11 -10.19 -74.21
CA GLY A 351 195.07 -10.35 -75.67
C GLY A 351 196.21 -9.63 -76.39
N ALA A 352 196.53 -8.41 -75.95
CA ALA A 352 197.59 -7.59 -76.55
C ALA A 352 199.01 -8.18 -76.34
N SER A 353 199.26 -8.81 -75.19
CA SER A 353 200.57 -9.39 -74.85
C SER A 353 200.91 -10.65 -75.67
N ILE A 354 199.91 -11.40 -76.15
CA ILE A 354 200.12 -12.65 -76.90
C ILE A 354 200.46 -12.38 -78.38
N GLU A 355 199.92 -11.31 -78.96
CA GLU A 355 200.17 -10.96 -80.36
C GLU A 355 201.56 -10.32 -80.56
N GLU A 356 202.08 -9.60 -79.56
CA GLU A 356 203.45 -9.07 -79.57
C GLU A 356 204.52 -10.17 -79.40
N LEU A 357 204.23 -11.22 -78.62
CA LEU A 357 205.12 -12.37 -78.45
C LEU A 357 205.25 -13.21 -79.72
N ASN A 358 204.16 -13.38 -80.48
CA ASN A 358 204.20 -14.09 -81.77
C ASN A 358 205.04 -13.34 -82.82
N GLY A 359 204.96 -12.00 -82.87
CA GLY A 359 205.80 -11.20 -83.77
C GLY A 359 207.31 -11.25 -83.43
N LYS A 360 207.66 -11.37 -82.15
CA LYS A 360 209.07 -11.48 -81.72
C LYS A 360 209.65 -12.88 -81.99
N ILE A 361 208.86 -13.94 -81.90
CA ILE A 361 209.30 -15.31 -82.17
C ILE A 361 209.55 -15.55 -83.66
N GLU A 362 208.74 -14.97 -84.55
CA GLU A 362 208.92 -15.07 -86.00
C GLU A 362 210.24 -14.42 -86.48
N ASN A 363 210.61 -13.28 -85.89
CA ASN A 363 211.85 -12.56 -86.19
C ASN A 363 213.10 -13.29 -85.68
N VAL A 364 213.06 -13.87 -84.47
CA VAL A 364 214.18 -14.67 -83.94
C VAL A 364 214.40 -15.95 -84.76
N LYS A 365 213.33 -16.56 -85.27
CA LYS A 365 213.43 -17.75 -86.12
C LYS A 365 214.03 -17.44 -87.49
N SER A 366 213.73 -16.27 -88.05
CA SER A 366 214.34 -15.79 -89.30
C SER A 366 215.83 -15.46 -89.13
N ASP A 367 216.24 -14.86 -88.00
CA ASP A 367 217.64 -14.56 -87.70
C ASP A 367 218.49 -15.82 -87.44
N LEU A 368 217.91 -16.85 -86.81
CA LEU A 368 218.63 -18.12 -86.60
C LEU A 368 218.85 -18.90 -87.91
N LEU A 369 217.90 -18.80 -88.85
CA LEU A 369 218.03 -19.39 -90.18
C LEU A 369 219.09 -18.67 -91.03
N ALA A 370 219.34 -17.38 -90.80
CA ALA A 370 220.42 -16.63 -91.44
C ALA A 370 221.81 -16.94 -90.83
N GLN A 371 221.91 -17.12 -89.49
CA GLN A 371 223.20 -17.39 -88.82
C GLN A 371 223.73 -18.81 -89.01
N ILE A 372 222.88 -19.82 -89.25
CA ILE A 372 223.33 -21.20 -89.52
C ILE A 372 223.83 -21.36 -90.97
N GLU A 373 223.27 -20.61 -91.91
CA GLU A 373 223.75 -20.53 -93.29
C GLU A 373 225.13 -19.84 -93.37
N GLU A 374 225.42 -18.88 -92.47
CA GLU A 374 226.74 -18.23 -92.32
C GLU A 374 227.78 -19.09 -91.59
N LEU A 375 227.41 -19.84 -90.53
CA LEU A 375 228.37 -20.67 -89.77
C LEU A 375 228.82 -21.96 -90.48
N LYS A 376 228.13 -22.40 -91.53
CA LYS A 376 228.64 -23.48 -92.40
C LYS A 376 229.47 -22.96 -93.58
N LYS A 377 229.30 -21.69 -93.98
CA LYS A 377 230.02 -21.05 -95.09
C LYS A 377 231.29 -20.30 -94.63
N ALA A 378 231.36 -19.89 -93.37
CA ALA A 378 232.50 -19.22 -92.74
C ALA A 378 233.12 -20.05 -91.59
N ASN A 379 233.84 -21.13 -91.93
CA ASN A 379 235.22 -21.37 -91.48
C ASN A 379 235.79 -22.70 -92.07
N SER A 380 235.68 -22.86 -93.38
CA SER A 380 236.63 -23.58 -94.20
C SER A 380 237.89 -22.72 -94.39
N ALA A 381 239.07 -23.35 -94.41
CA ALA A 381 240.34 -22.76 -94.85
C ALA A 381 240.85 -21.53 -94.07
N THR A 382 241.49 -21.76 -92.92
CA THR A 382 242.83 -21.25 -92.55
C THR A 382 243.07 -21.63 -91.08
N THR A 383 243.83 -22.68 -90.79
CA THR A 383 245.29 -22.55 -90.57
C THR A 383 245.58 -21.36 -89.66
N GLY A 384 246.02 -21.57 -88.43
CA GLY A 384 247.18 -22.40 -88.15
C GLY A 384 248.35 -21.48 -87.87
N LEU A 385 249.05 -21.80 -86.79
CA LEU A 385 250.35 -21.29 -86.37
C LEU A 385 250.37 -19.85 -85.85
N ALA A 386 250.12 -19.70 -84.55
CA ALA A 386 250.93 -18.78 -83.75
C ALA A 386 251.04 -19.30 -82.31
N ILE A 387 252.26 -19.74 -82.03
CA ILE A 387 252.85 -19.97 -80.71
C ILE A 387 252.81 -18.66 -79.93
N GLY A 388 252.52 -18.77 -78.63
CA GLY A 388 253.23 -18.07 -77.54
C GLY A 388 253.30 -16.54 -77.60
N ALA A 389 252.79 -15.84 -76.60
CA ALA A 389 253.58 -15.73 -75.37
C ALA A 389 253.60 -17.04 -74.53
N ILE A 390 254.71 -17.65 -74.05
CA ILE A 390 255.83 -17.06 -73.28
C ILE A 390 256.14 -15.67 -73.79
N ILE A 391 256.08 -14.64 -72.99
CA ILE A 391 256.72 -14.55 -71.71
C ILE A 391 255.71 -13.67 -70.96
N ILE A 392 255.35 -13.97 -69.72
CA ILE A 392 256.10 -13.35 -68.63
C ILE A 392 256.60 -11.99 -69.14
N ALA A 393 256.07 -10.91 -68.67
CA ALA A 393 256.95 -10.09 -67.88
C ALA A 393 256.09 -8.97 -67.37
N VAL A 394 256.38 -8.66 -66.12
CA VAL A 394 256.69 -7.28 -65.76
C VAL A 394 255.53 -6.37 -66.14
N ALA A 395 254.62 -6.27 -65.19
CA ALA A 395 254.78 -5.17 -64.27
C ALA A 395 254.61 -3.84 -64.99
N ALA A 396 253.45 -3.28 -64.80
CA ALA A 396 253.46 -2.20 -63.85
C ALA A 396 252.28 -2.49 -62.91
N MET A 397 252.47 -2.46 -61.58
CA MET A 397 252.53 -1.16 -60.91
C MET A 397 251.29 -0.34 -61.35
N ILE A 398 250.43 0.09 -60.47
CA ILE A 398 250.78 0.83 -59.27
C ILE A 398 249.42 0.91 -58.59
N VAL A 399 249.34 0.21 -57.47
CA VAL A 399 249.58 0.84 -56.18
C VAL A 399 248.43 1.77 -55.84
N GLY A 400 247.67 1.30 -54.86
CA GLY A 400 246.96 2.09 -53.84
C GLY A 400 245.85 3.02 -54.35
N ALA A 401 245.08 3.72 -53.50
CA ALA A 401 244.60 3.33 -52.18
C ALA A 401 243.53 2.24 -52.36
N MET A 402 243.45 1.18 -51.59
CA MET A 402 244.32 0.64 -50.54
C MET A 402 243.73 -0.74 -50.23
#